data_AF-A0A2V7WYP9-F1
#
_entry.id   AF-A0A2V7WYP9-F1
#
_cell.length_a   1.000
_cell.length_b   1.000
_cell.length_c   1.000
_cell.angle_alpha   90.00
_cell.angle_beta   90.00
_cell.angle_gamma   90.00
#
_symmetry.space_group_name_H-M   'P 1'
#
loop_
_entity.id
_entity.type
_entity.pdbx_description
1 polymer ?
#
loop_
_entity_poly.entity_id
_entity_poly.type
_entity_poly.pdbx_seq_one_letter_code
_entity_poly.pdbx_strand_id
1 'polypeptide(L)'
;MTEFLAVALSVIVSLMVGVFLAFVPWTSLWDSNYLLQPYPALRLFVVSPYARGTVTGLGLLNIVLAVHEAYQQLSVRAISR
;
A
#
# COMPACT_ATOMS: atom_id res chain seq x y z
N MET A 1 -5.03 6.46 26.29
CA MET A 1 -6.05 5.92 25.34
C MET A 1 -5.80 6.38 23.90
N THR A 2 -5.49 7.66 23.68
CA THR A 2 -5.25 8.25 22.35
C THR A 2 -4.04 7.68 21.60
N GLU A 3 -2.93 7.40 22.28
CA GLU A 3 -1.70 6.88 21.63
C GLU A 3 -1.86 5.46 21.07
N PHE A 4 -2.65 4.62 21.74
CA PHE A 4 -2.97 3.28 21.25
C PHE A 4 -3.79 3.35 19.96
N LEU A 5 -4.79 4.23 19.93
CA LEU A 5 -5.66 4.44 18.77
C LEU A 5 -4.87 4.99 17.59
N ALA A 6 -3.97 5.95 17.81
CA ALA A 6 -3.14 6.54 16.76
C ALA A 6 -2.26 5.47 16.07
N VAL A 7 -1.63 4.60 16.85
CA VAL A 7 -0.82 3.48 16.37
C VAL A 7 -1.66 2.45 15.60
N ALA A 8 -2.82 2.05 16.15
CA ALA A 8 -3.68 1.10 15.46
C ALA A 8 -4.16 1.67 14.11
N LEU A 9 -4.51 2.95 14.07
CA LEU A 9 -4.89 3.65 12.85
C LEU A 9 -3.75 3.70 11.83
N SER A 10 -2.52 4.02 12.24
CA SER A 10 -1.39 4.09 11.31
C SER A 10 -1.10 2.73 10.66
N VAL A 11 -1.13 1.64 11.44
CA VAL A 11 -0.95 0.28 10.93
C VAL A 11 -2.07 -0.10 9.96
N ILE A 12 -3.34 0.15 10.33
CA ILE A 12 -4.48 -0.16 9.48
C ILE A 12 -4.42 0.62 8.17
N VAL A 13 -4.17 1.93 8.23
CA VAL A 13 -4.07 2.78 7.04
C VAL A 13 -2.92 2.31 6.14
N SER A 14 -1.74 2.03 6.70
CA SER A 14 -0.61 1.53 5.92
C SER A 14 -0.93 0.19 5.25
N LEU A 15 -1.56 -0.73 5.98
CA LEU A 15 -1.98 -2.02 5.42
C LEU A 15 -3.02 -1.84 4.31
N MET A 16 -4.00 -0.95 4.49
CA MET A 16 -4.97 -0.62 3.43
C MET A 16 -4.30 -0.03 2.20
N VAL A 17 -3.35 0.90 2.35
CA VAL A 17 -2.57 1.47 1.25
C VAL A 17 -1.79 0.38 0.51
N GLY A 18 -1.14 -0.52 1.26
CA GLY A 18 -0.39 -1.63 0.68
C GLY A 18 -1.27 -2.59 -0.12
N VAL A 19 -2.45 -2.94 0.42
CA VAL A 19 -3.45 -3.75 -0.29
C VAL A 19 -3.96 -3.04 -1.53
N PHE A 20 -4.24 -1.74 -1.44
CA PHE A 20 -4.72 -0.95 -2.57
C PHE A 20 -3.68 -0.93 -3.69
N LEU A 21 -2.40 -0.67 -3.37
CA LEU A 21 -1.30 -0.72 -4.32
C LEU A 21 -1.08 -2.13 -4.90
N ALA A 22 -1.29 -3.18 -4.11
CA ALA A 22 -1.16 -4.55 -4.58
C ALA A 22 -2.27 -4.93 -5.58
N PHE A 23 -3.52 -4.54 -5.32
CA PHE A 23 -4.69 -5.00 -6.07
C PHE A 23 -5.12 -4.07 -7.21
N VAL A 24 -5.10 -2.75 -7.02
CA VAL A 24 -5.60 -1.79 -8.00
C VAL A 24 -5.00 -1.97 -9.40
N PRO A 25 -3.68 -2.22 -9.57
CA PRO A 25 -3.08 -2.43 -10.89
C PRO A 25 -3.67 -3.61 -11.70
N TRP A 26 -4.36 -4.53 -11.04
CA TRP A 26 -4.98 -5.72 -11.64
C TRP A 26 -6.49 -5.56 -11.87
N THR A 27 -7.04 -4.39 -11.59
CA THR A 27 -8.45 -4.07 -11.81
C THR A 27 -8.66 -3.30 -13.10
N SER A 28 -9.87 -3.37 -13.66
CA SER A 28 -10.25 -2.58 -14.84
C SER A 28 -10.18 -1.06 -14.61
N LEU A 29 -10.19 -0.62 -13.34
CA LEU A 29 -10.00 0.77 -12.94
C LEU A 29 -8.61 1.28 -13.33
N TRP A 30 -7.58 0.43 -13.27
CA TRP A 30 -6.21 0.80 -13.68
C TRP A 30 -6.07 0.96 -15.19
N ASP A 31 -6.72 0.07 -15.94
CA ASP A 31 -6.69 0.06 -17.40
C ASP A 31 -7.50 1.20 -18.03
N SER A 32 -8.65 1.52 -17.43
CA SER A 32 -9.63 2.52 -17.91
C SER A 32 -9.51 3.84 -17.14
N ASN A 33 -8.28 4.25 -16.83
CA ASN A 33 -8.01 5.48 -16.10
C ASN A 33 -8.36 6.73 -16.94
N TYR A 34 -9.45 7.41 -16.57
CA TYR A 34 -9.89 8.66 -17.21
C TYR A 34 -8.82 9.78 -17.12
N LEU A 35 -8.00 9.77 -16.07
CA LEU A 35 -6.91 10.74 -15.87
C LEU A 35 -5.76 10.56 -16.88
N LEU A 36 -5.58 9.35 -17.40
CA LEU A 36 -4.51 9.02 -18.37
C LEU A 36 -4.99 9.13 -19.82
N GLN A 37 -6.28 9.40 -20.04
CA GLN A 37 -6.87 9.57 -21.37
C GLN A 37 -6.19 10.69 -22.20
N PRO A 38 -5.84 11.86 -21.62
CA PRO A 38 -5.11 12.91 -22.34
C PRO A 38 -3.65 12.57 -22.65
N TYR A 39 -3.06 11.56 -22.00
CA TYR A 39 -1.62 11.26 -22.05
C TYR A 39 -1.36 9.82 -22.54
N PRO A 40 -1.50 9.54 -23.85
CA PRO A 40 -1.43 8.17 -24.39
C PRO A 40 -0.06 7.51 -24.20
N ALA A 41 1.03 8.27 -24.27
CA ALA A 41 2.39 7.74 -24.04
C ALA A 41 2.60 7.30 -22.58
N LEU A 42 2.13 8.11 -21.62
CA LEU A 42 2.20 7.78 -20.20
C LEU A 42 1.31 6.57 -19.87
N ARG A 43 0.12 6.49 -20.49
CA ARG A 43 -0.79 5.34 -20.36
C ARG A 43 -0.12 4.03 -20.78
N LEU A 44 0.57 4.01 -21.92
CA LEU A 44 1.31 2.83 -22.38
C LEU A 44 2.34 2.34 -21.34
N PHE A 45 3.02 3.26 -20.67
CA PHE A 45 3.97 2.92 -19.62
C PHE A 45 3.28 2.40 -18.34
N VAL A 46 2.26 3.11 -17.85
CA VAL A 46 1.56 2.79 -16.59
C VAL A 46 0.77 1.48 -16.67
N VAL A 47 0.21 1.17 -17.84
CA VAL A 47 -0.56 -0.06 -18.07
C VAL A 47 0.35 -1.28 -18.32
N SER A 48 1.65 -1.05 -18.56
CA SER A 48 2.62 -2.11 -18.83
C SER A 48 2.73 -3.12 -17.67
N PRO A 49 3.05 -4.39 -17.96
CA PRO A 49 3.25 -5.40 -16.91
C PRO A 49 4.34 -5.02 -15.91
N TYR A 50 5.38 -4.31 -16.36
CA TYR A 50 6.47 -3.82 -15.51
C TYR A 50 5.99 -2.79 -14.49
N ALA A 51 5.17 -1.83 -14.92
CA ALA A 51 4.59 -0.83 -14.03
C ALA A 51 3.65 -1.48 -13.01
N ARG A 52 2.78 -2.41 -13.45
CA ARG A 52 1.91 -3.17 -12.53
C ARG A 52 2.72 -3.94 -11.50
N GLY A 53 3.75 -4.67 -11.95
CA GLY A 53 4.66 -5.41 -11.07
C GLY A 53 5.38 -4.50 -10.06
N THR A 54 5.81 -3.31 -10.49
CA THR A 54 6.46 -2.32 -9.62
C THR A 54 5.51 -1.80 -8.55
N VAL A 55 4.29 -1.42 -8.94
CA VAL A 55 3.28 -0.90 -8.01
C VAL A 55 2.81 -1.99 -7.03
N THR A 56 2.62 -3.22 -7.52
CA THR A 56 2.30 -4.36 -6.65
C THR A 56 3.44 -4.70 -5.69
N GLY A 57 4.68 -4.69 -6.19
CA GLY A 57 5.87 -4.89 -5.34
C GLY A 57 5.97 -3.83 -4.24
N LEU A 58 5.72 -2.57 -4.58
CA LEU A 58 5.64 -1.48 -3.60
C LEU A 58 4.52 -1.71 -2.57
N GLY A 59 3.35 -2.17 -3.02
CA GLY A 59 2.23 -2.51 -2.13
C GLY A 59 2.58 -3.62 -1.14
N LEU A 60 3.24 -4.69 -1.61
CA LEU A 60 3.71 -5.79 -0.76
C LEU A 60 4.76 -5.31 0.25
N LEU A 61 5.72 -4.49 -0.18
CA LEU A 61 6.70 -3.88 0.73
C LEU A 61 6.02 -3.05 1.82
N ASN A 62 4.99 -2.28 1.45
CA ASN A 62 4.25 -1.47 2.42
C ASN A 62 3.50 -2.34 3.45
N ILE A 63 2.91 -3.46 3.03
CA ILE A 63 2.29 -4.43 3.94
C ILE A 63 3.33 -5.01 4.91
N VAL A 64 4.49 -5.41 4.40
CA VAL A 64 5.56 -5.97 5.24
C VAL A 64 6.04 -4.95 6.28
N LEU A 65 6.23 -3.69 5.88
CA LEU A 65 6.61 -2.61 6.80
C LEU A 65 5.52 -2.36 7.86
N ALA A 66 4.24 -2.32 7.48
CA ALA A 66 3.14 -2.16 8.42
C ALA A 66 3.10 -3.29 9.48
N VAL A 67 3.33 -4.54 9.06
CA VAL A 67 3.41 -5.69 9.97
C VAL A 67 4.64 -5.61 10.87
N HIS A 68 5.78 -5.18 10.33
CA HIS A 68 7.01 -5.00 11.09
C HIS A 68 6.85 -3.94 12.19
N GLU A 69 6.28 -2.78 11.85
CA GLU A 69 5.98 -1.70 12.80
C GLU A 69 5.04 -2.17 13.92
N ALA A 70 3.97 -2.90 13.56
CA ALA A 70 3.04 -3.46 14.52
C ALA A 70 3.73 -4.45 15.48
N TYR A 71 4.59 -5.32 14.97
CA TYR A 71 5.34 -6.28 15.78
C TYR A 71 6.29 -5.58 16.76
N GLN A 72 7.05 -4.58 16.30
CA GLN A 72 7.97 -3.81 17.15
C GLN A 72 7.24 -3.09 18.30
N GLN A 73 6.05 -2.56 18.04
CA GLN A 73 5.29 -1.88 19.09
C GLN A 73 4.68 -2.84 20.11
N LEU A 74 4.33 -4.06 19.69
CA LEU A 74 3.86 -5.11 20.59
C LEU A 74 4.99 -5.64 21.48
N SER A 75 6.20 -5.81 20.93
CA SER A 75 7.36 -6.28 21.70
C SER A 75 7.82 -5.25 22.74
N VAL A 76 7.88 -3.96 22.38
CA VAL A 76 8.22 -2.87 23.30
C VAL A 76 7.22 -2.78 24.45
N ARG A 77 5.91 -2.90 24.15
CA ARG A 77 4.84 -2.87 25.16
C ARG A 77 4.84 -4.10 26.08
N ALA A 78 5.32 -5.24 25.62
CA ALA A 78 5.42 -6.46 26.42
C ALA A 78 6.55 -6.39 27.46
N ILE A 79 7.62 -5.65 27.18
CA ILE A 79 8.76 -5.47 28.09
C ILE A 79 8.49 -4.38 29.14
N SER A 80 7.67 -3.38 28.82
CA SER A 80 7.34 -2.29 29.74
C SER A 80 6.25 -2.62 30.77
N ARG A 81 5.84 -3.89 30.87
CA ARG A 81 4.73 -4.36 31.71
C ARG A 81 5.23 -5.45 32.65
#